data_AF-K4IH78-F1
#
_entry.id   AF-K4IH78-F1
#
_cell.length_a   1.000
_cell.length_b   1.000
_cell.length_c   1.000
_cell.angle_alpha   90.00
_cell.angle_beta   90.00
_cell.angle_gamma   90.00
#
_symmetry.space_group_name_H-M   'P 1'
#
loop_
_entity.id
_entity.type
_entity.pdbx_description
1 polymer ?
#
loop_
_entity_poly.entity_id
_entity_poly.type
_entity_poly.pdbx_seq_one_letter_code
_entity_poly.pdbx_strand_id
1 'polypeptide(L)'
;MTAYEILDNGGPGCPGETARVMTRNYIEFKSPFKSSNSVIRKILNDRDVVYKQIGMDVLNSVLIEKIIQKANGEILFAAFVEMAITNKTTNNFNAVMENFDILVEVMLDNYNRLVPANKGIYDFTSFKNRLMLFMKSELI
;
A
#
# COMPACT_ATOMS: atom_id res chain seq x y z
N MET A 1 7.28 -12.03 15.56
CA MET A 1 7.07 -12.38 14.16
C MET A 1 8.32 -11.97 13.39
N THR A 2 8.97 -12.87 12.65
CA THR A 2 10.20 -12.62 11.88
C THR A 2 9.88 -12.00 10.51
N ALA A 3 10.88 -11.44 9.83
CA ALA A 3 10.75 -10.92 8.46
C ALA A 3 10.09 -11.93 7.50
N TYR A 4 10.43 -13.22 7.65
CA TYR A 4 9.88 -14.32 6.86
C TYR A 4 8.37 -14.47 7.02
N GLU A 5 7.84 -14.28 8.23
CA GLU A 5 6.39 -14.47 8.48
C GLU A 5 5.54 -13.33 7.88
N ILE A 6 6.08 -12.11 7.71
CA ILE A 6 5.38 -11.03 6.97
C ILE A 6 5.46 -11.26 5.46
N LEU A 7 6.58 -11.81 4.97
CA LEU A 7 6.78 -12.07 3.55
C LEU A 7 5.97 -13.27 3.04
N ASP A 8 5.79 -14.31 3.86
CA ASP A 8 5.23 -15.62 3.47
C ASP A 8 3.73 -15.78 3.75
N ASN A 9 3.09 -14.82 4.41
CA ASN A 9 1.65 -14.85 4.65
C ASN A 9 0.90 -14.55 3.35
N GLY A 10 0.64 -15.55 2.50
CA GLY A 10 -0.07 -15.44 1.21
C GLY A 10 -1.53 -14.91 1.23
N GLY A 11 -1.90 -14.09 2.22
CA GLY A 11 -3.18 -13.40 2.37
C GLY A 11 -3.03 -11.88 2.59
N PRO A 12 -4.10 -11.20 3.07
CA PRO A 12 -4.09 -9.76 3.31
C PRO A 12 -2.95 -9.32 4.23
N GLY A 13 -2.22 -8.28 3.84
CA GLY A 13 -1.07 -7.77 4.59
C GLY A 13 0.28 -8.35 4.17
N CYS A 14 0.35 -9.29 3.21
CA CYS A 14 1.62 -9.61 2.56
C CYS A 14 2.01 -8.52 1.55
N PRO A 15 3.27 -8.02 1.59
CA PRO A 15 3.72 -6.93 0.73
C PRO A 15 3.60 -7.28 -0.75
N GLY A 16 4.01 -8.49 -1.14
CA GLY A 16 3.97 -8.92 -2.54
C GLY A 16 2.55 -9.02 -3.07
N GLU A 17 1.63 -9.61 -2.30
CA GLU A 17 0.24 -9.76 -2.72
C GLU A 17 -0.51 -8.43 -2.76
N THR A 18 -0.40 -7.61 -1.70
CA THR A 18 -0.99 -6.27 -1.68
C THR A 18 -0.50 -5.43 -2.87
N ALA A 19 0.81 -5.44 -3.14
CA ALA A 19 1.37 -4.71 -4.29
C ALA A 19 0.73 -5.18 -5.61
N ARG A 20 0.64 -6.49 -5.84
CA ARG A 20 0.06 -7.04 -7.09
C ARG A 20 -1.42 -6.72 -7.23
N VAL A 21 -2.22 -6.96 -6.19
CA VAL A 21 -3.68 -6.73 -6.23
C VAL A 21 -4.00 -5.26 -6.45
N MET A 22 -3.39 -4.37 -5.67
CA MET A 22 -3.66 -2.94 -5.80
C MET A 22 -3.19 -2.38 -7.14
N THR A 23 -2.04 -2.84 -7.64
CA THR A 23 -1.52 -2.41 -8.95
C THR A 23 -2.39 -2.91 -10.10
N ARG A 24 -2.87 -4.16 -10.05
CA ARG A 24 -3.80 -4.71 -11.05
C ARG A 24 -5.11 -3.93 -11.09
N ASN A 25 -5.73 -3.68 -9.93
CA ASN A 25 -6.96 -2.89 -9.85
C ASN A 25 -6.73 -1.46 -10.37
N TYR A 26 -5.56 -0.89 -10.09
CA TYR A 26 -5.19 0.42 -10.61
C TYR A 26 -5.08 0.42 -12.14
N ILE A 27 -4.39 -0.57 -12.73
CA ILE A 27 -4.29 -0.70 -14.19
C ILE A 27 -5.67 -0.88 -14.82
N GLU A 28 -6.52 -1.71 -14.23
CA GLU A 28 -7.88 -2.00 -14.72
C GLU A 28 -8.76 -0.75 -14.68
N PHE A 29 -8.75 0.00 -13.58
CA PHE A 29 -9.60 1.17 -13.42
C PHE A 29 -9.05 2.44 -14.06
N LYS A 30 -7.75 2.48 -14.35
CA LYS A 30 -7.10 3.66 -14.94
C LYS A 30 -7.52 3.81 -16.40
N SER A 31 -8.21 4.91 -16.69
CA SER A 31 -8.45 5.38 -18.04
C SER A 31 -7.72 6.71 -18.31
N PRO A 32 -7.63 7.18 -19.57
CA PRO A 32 -7.05 8.48 -19.89
C PRO A 32 -7.74 9.65 -19.18
N PHE A 33 -9.03 9.52 -18.88
CA PHE A 33 -9.87 10.60 -18.33
C PHE A 33 -9.96 10.62 -16.80
N LYS A 34 -9.47 9.58 -16.12
CA LYS A 34 -9.50 9.50 -14.65
C LYS A 34 -8.15 9.89 -14.07
N SER A 35 -8.14 10.77 -13.07
CA SER A 35 -6.90 11.08 -12.33
C SER A 35 -6.44 9.89 -11.50
N SER A 36 -5.14 9.78 -11.24
CA SER A 36 -4.60 8.70 -10.40
C SER A 36 -5.23 8.70 -9.00
N ASN A 37 -5.41 9.90 -8.42
CA ASN A 37 -6.03 10.05 -7.10
C ASN A 37 -7.47 9.55 -7.05
N SER A 38 -8.28 9.77 -8.10
CA SER A 38 -9.66 9.26 -8.12
C SER A 38 -9.70 7.74 -8.22
N VAL A 39 -8.78 7.13 -8.98
CA VAL A 39 -8.65 5.68 -9.09
C VAL A 39 -8.18 5.07 -7.77
N ILE A 40 -7.12 5.60 -7.15
CA ILE A 40 -6.62 5.11 -5.86
C ILE A 40 -7.71 5.22 -4.79
N ARG A 41 -8.45 6.33 -4.75
CA ARG A 41 -9.57 6.52 -3.83
C ARG A 41 -10.62 5.44 -3.99
N LYS A 42 -11.01 5.15 -5.23
CA LYS A 42 -11.97 4.07 -5.52
C LYS A 42 -11.45 2.73 -4.97
N ILE A 43 -10.20 2.39 -5.24
CA ILE A 43 -9.59 1.13 -4.77
C ILE A 43 -9.61 1.06 -3.23
N LEU A 44 -9.21 2.13 -2.55
CA LEU A 44 -9.19 2.17 -1.08
C LEU A 44 -10.60 2.07 -0.48
N ASN A 45 -11.60 2.70 -1.10
CA ASN A 45 -13.00 2.56 -0.68
C ASN A 45 -13.51 1.11 -0.90
N ASP A 46 -13.19 0.50 -2.04
CA ASP A 46 -13.56 -0.89 -2.31
C ASP A 46 -12.88 -1.84 -1.28
N ARG A 47 -11.63 -1.56 -0.88
CA ARG A 47 -10.92 -2.28 0.20
C ARG A 47 -11.54 -2.06 1.58
N ASP A 48 -11.93 -0.83 1.92
CA ASP A 48 -12.63 -0.52 3.17
C ASP A 48 -13.92 -1.32 3.33
N VAL A 49 -14.71 -1.45 2.25
CA VAL A 49 -15.90 -2.31 2.23
C VAL A 49 -15.56 -3.76 2.57
N VAL A 50 -14.50 -4.31 1.96
CA VAL A 50 -14.04 -5.68 2.25
C VAL A 50 -13.59 -5.83 3.70
N TYR A 51 -12.84 -4.86 4.24
CA TYR A 51 -12.44 -4.87 5.64
C TYR A 51 -13.63 -4.88 6.58
N LYS A 52 -14.63 -4.03 6.33
CA LYS A 52 -15.85 -3.98 7.15
C LYS A 52 -16.64 -5.27 7.11
N GLN A 53 -16.68 -5.95 5.96
CA GLN A 53 -17.34 -7.27 5.83
C GLN A 53 -16.68 -8.35 6.68
N ILE A 54 -15.38 -8.24 6.96
CA ILE A 54 -14.65 -9.16 7.84
C ILE A 54 -14.49 -8.64 9.27
N GLY A 55 -15.25 -7.60 9.65
CA GLY A 55 -15.27 -7.05 11.01
C GLY A 55 -14.08 -6.14 11.34
N MET A 56 -13.40 -5.60 10.34
CA MET A 56 -12.26 -4.70 10.50
C MET A 56 -12.64 -3.28 10.07
N ASP A 57 -12.47 -2.29 10.95
CA ASP A 57 -12.71 -0.86 10.63
C ASP A 57 -11.39 -0.10 10.59
N VAL A 58 -10.70 -0.18 9.45
CA VAL A 58 -9.28 0.18 9.34
C VAL A 58 -8.98 1.26 8.31
N LEU A 59 -9.86 1.44 7.32
CA LEU A 59 -9.72 2.43 6.25
C LEU A 59 -10.91 3.39 6.27
N ASN A 60 -11.00 4.23 7.31
CA ASN A 60 -12.03 5.26 7.33
C ASN A 60 -11.75 6.39 6.32
N SER A 61 -12.78 7.18 6.01
CA SER A 61 -12.72 8.25 5.00
C SER A 61 -11.61 9.27 5.28
N VAL A 62 -11.38 9.63 6.55
CA VAL A 62 -10.34 10.59 6.96
C VAL A 62 -8.94 10.04 6.62
N LEU A 63 -8.67 8.78 6.94
CA LEU A 63 -7.40 8.14 6.62
C LEU A 63 -7.21 8.01 5.11
N ILE A 64 -8.25 7.65 4.37
CA ILE A 64 -8.20 7.59 2.90
C ILE A 64 -7.81 8.95 2.31
N GLU A 65 -8.41 10.05 2.77
CA GLU A 65 -8.02 11.40 2.31
C GLU A 65 -6.53 11.69 2.55
N LYS A 66 -6.02 11.36 3.74
CA LYS A 66 -4.60 11.56 4.09
C LYS A 66 -3.69 10.73 3.19
N ILE A 67 -4.04 9.47 2.92
CA ILE A 67 -3.30 8.61 1.99
C ILE A 67 -3.28 9.25 0.60
N ILE A 68 -4.43 9.68 0.08
CA ILE A 68 -4.53 10.27 -1.26
C ILE A 68 -3.67 11.53 -1.39
N GLN A 69 -3.70 12.41 -0.38
CA GLN A 69 -2.90 13.64 -0.39
C GLN A 69 -1.39 13.36 -0.40
N LYS A 70 -0.94 12.32 0.31
CA LYS A 70 0.49 12.00 0.48
C LYS A 70 1.04 11.07 -0.61
N ALA A 71 0.19 10.22 -1.16
CA ALA A 71 0.52 9.33 -2.26
C ALA A 71 0.83 10.08 -3.56
N ASN A 72 0.31 11.30 -3.75
CA ASN A 72 0.54 12.11 -4.95
C ASN A 72 0.29 11.33 -6.27
N GLY A 73 -0.74 10.49 -6.30
CA GLY A 73 -1.09 9.65 -7.45
C GLY A 73 -0.28 8.36 -7.58
N GLU A 74 0.61 8.04 -6.65
CA GLU A 74 1.41 6.81 -6.65
C GLU A 74 0.64 5.67 -5.97
N ILE A 75 0.17 4.70 -6.76
CA ILE A 75 -0.56 3.53 -6.22
C ILE A 75 0.30 2.72 -5.24
N LEU A 76 1.62 2.64 -5.46
CA LEU A 76 2.50 1.87 -4.59
C LEU A 76 2.59 2.47 -3.18
N PHE A 77 2.51 3.79 -3.05
CA PHE A 77 2.44 4.45 -1.75
C PHE A 77 1.19 4.01 -0.99
N ALA A 78 0.03 4.09 -1.66
CA ALA A 78 -1.23 3.66 -1.08
C ALA A 78 -1.23 2.17 -0.73
N ALA A 79 -0.64 1.34 -1.57
CA ALA A 79 -0.51 -0.10 -1.33
C ALA A 79 0.35 -0.41 -0.11
N PHE A 80 1.47 0.29 0.07
CA PHE A 80 2.31 0.08 1.25
C PHE A 80 1.58 0.46 2.53
N VAL A 81 0.92 1.61 2.53
CA VAL A 81 0.14 2.07 3.69
C VAL A 81 -0.98 1.07 4.02
N GLU A 82 -1.67 0.57 3.00
CA GLU A 82 -2.71 -0.44 3.17
C GLU A 82 -2.17 -1.71 3.84
N MET A 83 -1.07 -2.26 3.33
CA MET A 83 -0.38 -3.41 3.93
C MET A 83 -0.02 -3.17 5.40
N ALA A 84 0.50 -1.98 5.70
CA ALA A 84 0.92 -1.67 7.06
C ALA A 84 -0.27 -1.52 8.02
N ILE A 85 -1.39 -0.96 7.57
CA ILE A 85 -2.64 -0.88 8.33
C ILE A 85 -3.18 -2.28 8.63
N THR A 86 -3.19 -3.18 7.63
CA THR A 86 -3.59 -4.58 7.83
C THR A 86 -2.73 -5.24 8.90
N ASN A 87 -1.41 -5.12 8.81
CA ASN A 87 -0.50 -5.68 9.80
C ASN A 87 -0.62 -5.02 11.17
N LYS A 88 -1.04 -3.74 11.25
CA LYS A 88 -1.33 -3.09 12.53
C LYS A 88 -2.47 -3.77 13.26
N THR A 89 -3.51 -4.18 12.54
CA THR A 89 -4.67 -4.85 13.17
C THR A 89 -4.35 -6.25 13.67
N THR A 90 -3.35 -6.90 13.11
CA THR A 90 -2.88 -8.22 13.55
C THR A 90 -1.71 -8.12 14.53
N ASN A 91 -1.47 -6.95 15.13
CA ASN A 91 -0.37 -6.67 16.08
C ASN A 91 1.04 -6.88 15.51
N ASN A 92 1.20 -6.79 14.19
CA ASN A 92 2.47 -6.99 13.47
C ASN A 92 3.12 -5.68 13.01
N PHE A 93 2.60 -4.52 13.43
CA PHE A 93 3.11 -3.22 12.98
C PHE A 93 4.58 -2.99 13.32
N ASN A 94 5.03 -3.41 14.52
CA ASN A 94 6.43 -3.29 14.90
C ASN A 94 7.34 -4.06 13.94
N ALA A 95 6.93 -5.26 13.53
CA ALA A 95 7.68 -6.04 12.57
C ALA A 95 7.64 -5.40 11.15
N VAL A 96 6.57 -4.69 10.78
CA VAL A 96 6.58 -3.84 9.57
C VAL A 96 7.63 -2.73 9.68
N MET A 97 7.73 -2.07 10.83
CA MET A 97 8.69 -0.98 11.03
C MET A 97 10.14 -1.49 11.08
N GLU A 98 10.38 -2.62 11.73
CA GLU A 98 11.71 -3.27 11.82
C GLU A 98 12.20 -3.77 10.46
N ASN A 99 11.28 -4.20 9.59
CA ASN A 99 11.60 -4.75 8.27
C ASN A 99 11.26 -3.81 7.11
N PHE A 100 11.06 -2.52 7.40
CA PHE A 100 10.51 -1.55 6.46
C PHE A 100 11.22 -1.54 5.10
N ASP A 101 12.55 -1.57 5.10
CA ASP A 101 13.35 -1.51 3.88
C ASP A 101 13.12 -2.72 2.97
N ILE A 102 13.15 -3.93 3.53
CA ILE A 102 12.90 -5.18 2.79
C ILE A 102 11.47 -5.19 2.24
N LEU A 103 10.49 -4.73 3.03
CA LEU A 103 9.10 -4.68 2.59
C LEU A 103 8.91 -3.71 1.42
N VAL A 104 9.56 -2.54 1.46
CA VAL A 104 9.53 -1.57 0.36
C VAL A 104 10.12 -2.19 -0.91
N GLU A 105 11.27 -2.86 -0.82
CA GLU A 105 11.90 -3.55 -1.95
C GLU A 105 10.98 -4.61 -2.57
N VAL A 106 10.38 -5.48 -1.75
CA VAL A 106 9.47 -6.53 -2.22
C VAL A 106 8.25 -5.94 -2.92
N MET A 107 7.68 -4.85 -2.40
CA MET A 107 6.56 -4.17 -3.03
C MET A 107 6.95 -3.52 -4.36
N LEU A 108 8.12 -2.86 -4.41
CA LEU A 108 8.66 -2.25 -5.63
C LEU A 108 8.90 -3.28 -6.72
N ASP A 109 9.51 -4.42 -6.39
CA ASP A 109 9.75 -5.49 -7.35
C ASP A 109 8.45 -6.04 -7.94
N ASN A 110 7.43 -6.24 -7.10
CA ASN A 110 6.13 -6.69 -7.58
C ASN A 110 5.40 -5.63 -8.42
N TYR A 111 5.54 -4.35 -8.08
CA TYR A 111 4.99 -3.24 -8.86
C TYR A 111 5.67 -3.12 -10.23
N ASN A 112 7.00 -3.06 -10.25
CA ASN A 112 7.82 -2.88 -11.46
C ASN A 112 7.68 -4.04 -12.45
N ARG A 113 7.32 -5.25 -11.99
CA ARG A 113 6.98 -6.39 -12.88
C ARG A 113 5.65 -6.22 -13.61
N LEU A 114 4.74 -5.39 -13.11
CA LEU A 114 3.39 -5.21 -13.65
C LEU A 114 3.25 -3.94 -14.48
N VAL A 115 4.07 -2.92 -14.24
CA VAL A 115 4.01 -1.65 -14.98
C VAL A 115 5.06 -1.57 -16.09
N PRO A 116 4.81 -0.81 -17.16
CA PRO A 116 5.83 -0.51 -18.15
C PRO A 116 7.06 0.13 -17.51
N ALA A 117 8.26 -0.18 -18.01
CA ALA A 117 9.52 0.32 -17.45
C ALA A 117 9.56 1.84 -17.27
N ASN A 118 9.04 2.62 -18.23
CA ASN A 118 9.01 4.08 -18.13
C ASN A 118 8.06 4.65 -17.04
N LYS A 119 7.28 3.79 -16.38
CA LYS A 119 6.41 4.13 -15.24
C LYS A 119 6.87 3.49 -13.93
N GLY A 120 7.98 2.76 -13.95
CA GLY A 120 8.59 2.19 -12.76
C GLY A 120 9.04 3.29 -11.80
N ILE A 121 9.12 2.94 -10.52
CA ILE A 121 9.71 3.81 -9.50
C ILE A 121 11.19 3.49 -9.43
N TYR A 122 12.03 4.50 -9.65
CA TYR A 122 13.50 4.37 -9.63
C TYR A 122 14.17 5.31 -8.61
N ASP A 123 13.49 6.37 -8.17
CA ASP A 123 13.92 7.20 -7.05
C ASP A 123 13.42 6.59 -5.73
N PHE A 124 14.17 5.59 -5.27
CA PHE A 124 13.82 4.83 -4.06
C PHE A 124 13.95 5.65 -2.79
N THR A 125 14.95 6.54 -2.70
CA THR A 125 15.23 7.30 -1.48
C THR A 125 14.11 8.28 -1.17
N SER A 126 13.66 9.05 -2.17
CA SER A 126 12.57 10.01 -1.99
C SER A 126 11.25 9.31 -1.63
N PHE A 127 10.92 8.23 -2.34
CA PHE A 127 9.73 7.41 -2.08
C PHE A 127 9.73 6.85 -0.65
N LYS A 128 10.84 6.21 -0.26
CA LYS A 128 11.05 5.62 1.07
C LYS A 128 10.88 6.64 2.19
N ASN A 129 11.48 7.83 2.05
CA ASN A 129 11.40 8.87 3.06
C ASN A 129 9.98 9.39 3.28
N ARG A 130 9.20 9.57 2.19
CA ARG A 130 7.79 9.98 2.30
C ARG A 130 6.94 8.91 2.98
N LEU A 131 7.15 7.63 2.63
CA LEU A 131 6.45 6.53 3.29
C LEU A 131 6.77 6.51 4.79
N MET A 132 8.04 6.50 5.17
CA MET A 132 8.47 6.45 6.57
C MET A 132 7.91 7.63 7.38
N LEU A 133 7.88 8.84 6.79
CA LEU A 133 7.29 10.00 7.44
C LEU A 133 5.79 9.80 7.70
N PHE A 134 5.05 9.30 6.71
CA PHE A 134 3.63 8.99 6.85
C PHE A 134 3.37 7.93 7.91
N MET A 135 4.15 6.84 7.91
CA MET A 135 4.05 5.76 8.90
C MET A 135 4.15 6.32 10.32
N LYS A 136 5.11 7.22 10.55
CA LYS A 136 5.34 7.82 11.87
C LYS A 136 4.32 8.86 12.29
N SER A 137 3.73 9.61 11.35
CA SER A 137 2.80 10.70 11.69
C SER A 137 1.34 10.25 11.78
N GLU A 138 0.95 9.26 10.97
CA GLU A 138 -0.46 8.86 10.84
C GLU A 138 -0.76 7.49 11.45
N LEU A 139 0.26 6.62 11.60
CA LEU A 139 0.05 5.21 11.96
C LEU A 139 0.76 4.77 13.24
N ILE A 140 1.62 5.59 13.86
CA ILE A 140 2.18 5.38 15.21
C ILE A 140 1.41 6.29 16.16
#